data_AF-A0A3P3Y7G9-F1
#
_entry.id   AF-A0A3P3Y7G9-F1
#
_cell.length_a   1.000
_cell.length_b   1.000
_cell.length_c   1.000
_cell.angle_alpha   90.00
_cell.angle_beta   90.00
_cell.angle_gamma   90.00
#
_symmetry.space_group_name_H-M   'P 1'
#
loop_
_entity.id
_entity.type
_entity.pdbx_description
1 polymer ?
#
loop_
_entity_poly.entity_id
_entity_poly.type
_entity_poly.pdbx_seq_one_letter_code
_entity_poly.pdbx_strand_id
1 'polypeptide(L)'
;MDGAVAHAGASLSSERAILDALRSIEATVDQLDVSIEAIDMKLREWVASRDPKANVVLAAPVTAAVARPPTPGSKDRKAGPSSADAGKKAFEALKDVMRSIPSRYVTVDTVYDEVKAFVALNVALVDNITPHLILSENLLPYLRASSSSVGQPSLHSRIWGDMLTVAGVSAQDTKRAMKRLIDTYYRSLKRKPSPIDSVPPSMLGLADTLRSGCLTEHKHADDALEPAALPNVIQ
;
A
#
# COMPACT_ATOMS: atom_id res chain seq x y z
N MET A 1 -19.26 55.32 2.58
CA MET A 1 -17.93 54.66 2.56
C MET A 1 -18.25 53.18 2.49
N ASP A 2 -18.65 52.67 1.32
CA ASP A 2 -19.35 51.37 1.23
C ASP A 2 -18.90 50.61 -0.01
N GLY A 3 -17.66 50.10 0.01
CA GLY A 3 -17.11 49.39 -1.14
C GLY A 3 -16.09 48.28 -0.83
N ALA A 4 -15.75 48.04 0.45
CA ALA A 4 -14.65 47.12 0.79
C ALA A 4 -15.09 45.71 1.27
N VAL A 5 -16.38 45.47 1.52
CA VAL A 5 -16.83 44.24 2.20
C VAL A 5 -17.19 43.11 1.23
N ALA A 6 -17.46 43.39 -0.05
CA ALA A 6 -17.93 42.39 -1.01
C ALA A 6 -16.83 41.46 -1.59
N HIS A 7 -15.55 41.85 -1.53
CA HIS A 7 -14.47 41.07 -2.15
C HIS A 7 -13.91 39.93 -1.27
N ALA A 8 -14.02 40.02 0.05
CA ALA A 8 -13.49 38.99 0.96
C ALA A 8 -14.35 37.71 0.97
N GLY A 9 -15.68 37.84 0.81
CA GLY A 9 -16.60 36.69 0.80
C GLY A 9 -16.49 35.80 -0.44
N ALA A 10 -16.15 36.38 -1.60
CA ALA A 10 -15.99 35.62 -2.84
C ALA A 10 -14.69 34.79 -2.87
N SER A 11 -13.60 35.30 -2.28
CA SER A 11 -12.31 34.60 -2.18
C SER A 11 -12.40 33.34 -1.32
N LEU A 12 -13.06 33.44 -0.14
CA LEU A 12 -13.25 32.31 0.78
C LEU A 12 -14.20 31.24 0.21
N SER A 13 -15.16 31.65 -0.62
CA SER A 13 -16.07 30.75 -1.34
C SER A 13 -15.33 29.95 -2.42
N SER A 14 -14.45 30.62 -3.18
CA SER A 14 -13.60 29.97 -4.18
C SER A 14 -12.57 29.01 -3.56
N GLU A 15 -11.96 29.38 -2.44
CA GLU A 15 -11.02 28.51 -1.71
C GLU A 15 -11.70 27.26 -1.16
N ARG A 16 -12.92 27.38 -0.60
CA ARG A 16 -13.72 26.22 -0.18
C ARG A 16 -14.10 25.33 -1.36
N ALA A 17 -14.55 25.92 -2.47
CA ALA A 17 -14.89 25.16 -3.68
C ALA A 17 -13.68 24.39 -4.24
N ILE A 18 -12.46 24.96 -4.17
CA ILE A 18 -11.23 24.28 -4.57
C ILE A 18 -10.91 23.13 -3.61
N LEU A 19 -11.02 23.34 -2.29
CA LEU A 19 -10.77 22.28 -1.31
C LEU A 19 -11.78 21.13 -1.43
N ASP A 20 -13.05 21.43 -1.69
CA ASP A 20 -14.09 20.43 -1.91
C ASP A 20 -13.86 19.67 -3.22
N ALA A 21 -13.42 20.36 -4.28
CA ALA A 21 -13.01 19.72 -5.52
C ALA A 21 -11.80 18.80 -5.32
N LEU A 22 -10.79 19.22 -4.55
CA LEU A 22 -9.62 18.40 -4.23
C LEU A 22 -10.00 17.16 -3.43
N ARG A 23 -10.85 17.28 -2.41
CA ARG A 23 -11.37 16.13 -1.64
C ARG A 23 -12.20 15.18 -2.51
N SER A 24 -12.98 15.72 -3.43
CA SER A 24 -13.75 14.93 -4.40
C SER A 24 -12.83 14.16 -5.36
N ILE A 25 -11.75 14.80 -5.82
CA ILE A 25 -10.72 14.14 -6.64
C ILE A 25 -10.03 13.04 -5.84
N GLU A 26 -9.63 13.28 -4.59
CA GLU A 26 -9.03 12.28 -3.71
C GLU A 26 -9.95 11.07 -3.52
N ALA A 27 -11.23 11.29 -3.21
CA ALA A 27 -12.21 10.21 -3.07
C ALA A 27 -12.39 9.42 -4.38
N THR A 28 -12.33 10.09 -5.52
CA THR A 28 -12.42 9.44 -6.84
C THR A 28 -11.17 8.61 -7.13
N VAL A 29 -9.99 9.09 -6.76
CA VAL A 29 -8.71 8.36 -6.89
C VAL A 29 -8.73 7.11 -6.01
N ASP A 30 -9.17 7.21 -4.76
CA ASP A 30 -9.31 6.05 -3.87
C ASP A 30 -10.28 5.01 -4.44
N GLN A 31 -11.38 5.46 -5.03
CA GLN A 31 -12.35 4.57 -5.67
C GLN A 31 -11.82 3.93 -6.95
N LEU A 32 -10.99 4.63 -7.71
CA LEU A 32 -10.28 4.08 -8.86
C LEU A 32 -9.25 3.03 -8.44
N ASP A 33 -8.52 3.25 -7.35
CA ASP A 33 -7.58 2.26 -6.80
C ASP A 33 -8.29 0.96 -6.42
N VAL A 34 -9.42 1.04 -5.70
CA VAL A 34 -10.26 -0.13 -5.38
C VAL A 34 -10.76 -0.82 -6.65
N SER A 35 -11.16 -0.05 -7.66
CA SER A 35 -11.63 -0.58 -8.94
C SER A 35 -10.52 -1.30 -9.71
N ILE A 36 -9.30 -0.76 -9.69
CA ILE A 36 -8.11 -1.37 -10.30
C ILE A 36 -7.80 -2.70 -9.61
N GLU A 37 -7.89 -2.76 -8.27
CA GLU A 37 -7.69 -4.01 -7.53
C GLU A 37 -8.74 -5.08 -7.87
N ALA A 38 -10.01 -4.67 -7.99
CA ALA A 38 -11.09 -5.56 -8.42
C ALA A 38 -10.89 -6.08 -9.85
N ILE A 39 -10.42 -5.24 -10.77
CA ILE A 39 -10.10 -5.62 -12.15
C ILE A 39 -8.91 -6.58 -12.18
N ASP A 40 -7.85 -6.34 -11.41
CA ASP A 40 -6.68 -7.21 -11.33
C ASP A 40 -7.02 -8.58 -10.73
N MET A 41 -7.93 -8.62 -9.75
CA MET A 41 -8.47 -9.88 -9.21
C MET A 41 -9.26 -10.65 -10.27
N LYS A 42 -10.16 -9.99 -11.00
CA LYS A 42 -10.92 -10.62 -12.10
C LYS A 42 -10.02 -11.09 -13.24
N LEU A 43 -8.98 -10.34 -13.59
CA LEU A 43 -8.00 -10.75 -14.59
C LEU A 43 -7.26 -12.03 -14.15
N ARG A 44 -6.86 -12.13 -12.88
CA ARG A 44 -6.24 -13.34 -12.34
C ARG A 44 -7.18 -14.55 -12.37
N GLU A 45 -8.44 -14.36 -12.04
CA GLU A 45 -9.47 -15.40 -12.14
C GLU A 45 -9.69 -15.83 -13.60
N TRP A 46 -9.76 -14.86 -14.52
CA TRP A 46 -9.94 -15.11 -15.95
C TRP A 46 -8.73 -15.83 -16.58
N VAL A 47 -7.52 -15.50 -16.13
CA VAL A 47 -6.29 -16.20 -16.54
C VAL A 47 -6.25 -17.61 -15.97
N ALA A 48 -6.61 -17.80 -14.68
CA ALA A 48 -6.62 -19.11 -14.04
C ALA A 48 -7.68 -20.06 -14.65
N SER A 49 -8.84 -19.52 -15.05
CA SER A 49 -9.90 -20.27 -15.72
C SER A 49 -9.59 -20.60 -17.19
N ARG A 50 -8.65 -19.89 -17.83
CA ARG A 50 -8.26 -20.14 -19.22
C ARG A 50 -7.28 -21.30 -19.40
N ASP A 51 -6.70 -21.83 -18.32
CA ASP A 51 -5.65 -22.85 -18.40
C ASP A 51 -5.84 -24.06 -17.47
N PRO A 52 -6.86 -24.91 -17.71
CA PRO A 52 -7.02 -26.17 -16.97
C PRO A 52 -6.02 -27.27 -17.40
N LYS A 53 -5.06 -27.00 -18.31
CA LYS A 53 -4.13 -28.02 -18.86
C LYS A 53 -2.68 -27.93 -18.38
N ALA A 54 -2.31 -26.93 -17.58
CA ALA A 54 -0.94 -26.81 -17.07
C ALA A 54 -0.68 -27.54 -15.73
N ASN A 55 -1.69 -28.19 -15.13
CA ASN A 55 -1.57 -28.83 -13.82
C ASN A 55 -1.51 -30.37 -13.84
N VAL A 56 -1.17 -30.97 -14.98
CA VAL A 56 -0.83 -32.40 -15.09
C VAL A 56 0.57 -32.55 -15.66
N VAL A 57 1.59 -32.54 -14.81
CA VAL A 57 2.78 -33.36 -15.05
C VAL A 57 3.09 -34.12 -13.77
N LEU A 58 2.67 -35.37 -13.83
CA LEU A 58 2.93 -36.47 -12.92
C LEU A 58 4.41 -36.65 -12.60
N ALA A 59 4.64 -37.17 -11.40
CA ALA A 59 5.85 -37.90 -11.06
C ALA A 59 6.07 -39.08 -12.04
N ALA A 60 7.29 -39.19 -12.58
CA ALA A 60 8.11 -40.41 -12.56
C ALA A 60 9.48 -40.18 -13.24
N PRO A 61 10.57 -40.84 -12.79
CA PRO A 61 11.90 -40.72 -13.36
C PRO A 61 12.24 -41.83 -14.39
N VAL A 62 13.41 -41.68 -15.03
CA VAL A 62 14.28 -42.69 -15.71
C VAL A 62 14.39 -42.58 -17.26
N THR A 63 15.58 -42.09 -17.63
CA THR A 63 16.45 -42.27 -18.82
C THR A 63 15.93 -42.86 -20.14
N ALA A 64 16.23 -42.15 -21.24
CA ALA A 64 16.96 -42.69 -22.39
C ALA A 64 17.50 -41.55 -23.27
N ALA A 65 18.81 -41.61 -23.55
CA ALA A 65 19.48 -40.78 -24.55
C ALA A 65 19.05 -41.19 -25.98
N VAL A 66 19.12 -40.26 -26.94
CA VAL A 66 19.78 -40.41 -28.25
C VAL A 66 19.49 -39.20 -29.16
N ALA A 67 20.59 -38.67 -29.71
CA ALA A 67 20.80 -37.94 -30.96
C ALA A 67 20.02 -36.64 -31.30
N ARG A 68 20.82 -35.57 -31.34
CA ARG A 68 20.62 -34.30 -32.04
C ARG A 68 20.81 -34.47 -33.55
N PRO A 69 20.16 -33.64 -34.39
CA PRO A 69 20.82 -33.08 -35.57
C PRO A 69 20.92 -31.54 -35.46
N PRO A 70 22.00 -30.91 -35.97
CA PRO A 70 22.23 -29.48 -35.85
C PRO A 70 21.71 -28.69 -37.07
N THR A 71 21.67 -27.36 -36.89
CA THR A 71 21.64 -26.23 -37.86
C THR A 71 20.33 -25.44 -37.93
N PRO A 72 20.33 -24.18 -38.41
CA PRO A 72 21.29 -23.09 -38.13
C PRO A 72 20.57 -21.74 -37.82
N GLY A 73 21.28 -20.83 -37.14
CA GLY A 73 21.11 -19.38 -37.29
C GLY A 73 19.77 -18.74 -36.85
N SER A 74 19.72 -18.24 -35.62
CA SER A 74 18.95 -17.02 -35.36
C SER A 74 19.76 -16.09 -34.47
N LYS A 75 20.10 -14.95 -35.05
CA LYS A 75 20.86 -13.84 -34.49
C LYS A 75 20.25 -13.36 -33.18
N ASP A 76 21.14 -13.06 -32.24
CA ASP A 76 21.04 -12.01 -31.22
C ASP A 76 19.65 -11.41 -30.97
N ARG A 77 18.78 -12.16 -30.30
CA ARG A 77 17.79 -11.52 -29.43
C ARG A 77 18.50 -11.23 -28.12
N LYS A 78 19.07 -10.03 -28.04
CA LYS A 78 19.48 -9.37 -26.80
C LYS A 78 18.32 -9.54 -25.82
N ALA A 79 18.47 -10.47 -24.88
CA ALA A 79 17.46 -10.74 -23.87
C ALA A 79 17.18 -9.41 -23.18
N GLY A 80 15.97 -8.88 -23.34
CA GLY A 80 15.49 -7.78 -22.51
C GLY A 80 15.64 -8.18 -21.05
N PRO A 81 15.78 -7.20 -20.12
CA PRO A 81 15.97 -7.49 -18.71
C PRO A 81 14.90 -8.50 -18.27
N SER A 82 15.35 -9.64 -17.74
CA SER A 82 14.45 -10.67 -17.25
C SER A 82 13.49 -10.04 -16.24
N SER A 83 12.21 -10.41 -16.29
CA SER A 83 11.20 -9.95 -15.30
C SER A 83 11.66 -10.18 -13.85
N ALA A 84 12.51 -11.19 -13.63
CA ALA A 84 13.14 -11.45 -12.34
C ALA A 84 14.12 -10.34 -11.92
N ASP A 85 14.87 -9.77 -12.84
CA ASP A 85 15.84 -8.69 -12.57
C ASP A 85 15.12 -7.36 -12.30
N ALA A 86 14.05 -7.08 -13.04
CA ALA A 86 13.19 -5.92 -12.79
C ALA A 86 12.59 -5.98 -11.37
N GLY A 87 12.09 -7.14 -10.96
CA GLY A 87 11.51 -7.32 -9.63
C GLY A 87 12.53 -7.25 -8.48
N LYS A 88 13.80 -7.59 -8.72
CA LYS A 88 14.89 -7.41 -7.73
C LYS A 88 15.29 -5.94 -7.62
N LYS A 89 15.41 -5.25 -8.75
CA LYS A 89 15.71 -3.82 -8.79
C LYS A 89 14.64 -3.00 -8.07
N ALA A 90 13.36 -3.27 -8.34
CA ALA A 90 12.25 -2.62 -7.64
C ALA A 90 12.29 -2.87 -6.12
N PHE A 91 12.69 -4.07 -5.70
CA PHE A 91 12.81 -4.40 -4.29
C PHE A 91 13.95 -3.65 -3.60
N GLU A 92 15.14 -3.58 -4.21
CA GLU A 92 16.26 -2.82 -3.66
C GLU A 92 16.00 -1.31 -3.68
N ALA A 93 15.45 -0.78 -4.77
CA ALA A 93 15.05 0.62 -4.84
C ALA A 93 14.04 1.00 -3.75
N LEU A 94 13.07 0.13 -3.47
CA LEU A 94 12.11 0.35 -2.38
C LEU A 94 12.81 0.45 -1.03
N LYS A 95 13.79 -0.41 -0.75
CA LYS A 95 14.56 -0.35 0.50
C LYS A 95 15.31 0.98 0.62
N ASP A 96 15.92 1.43 -0.46
CA ASP A 96 16.70 2.67 -0.48
C ASP A 96 15.80 3.90 -0.30
N VAL A 97 14.65 3.95 -0.98
CA VAL A 97 13.63 4.99 -0.78
C VAL A 97 13.11 5.00 0.67
N MET A 98 12.76 3.85 1.23
CA MET A 98 12.25 3.81 2.61
C MET A 98 13.31 4.17 3.66
N ARG A 99 14.59 3.95 3.36
CA ARG A 99 15.72 4.34 4.24
C ARG A 99 16.05 5.83 4.13
N SER A 100 15.75 6.47 3.01
CA SER A 100 15.96 7.92 2.86
C SER A 100 14.90 8.76 3.56
N ILE A 101 13.75 8.16 3.87
CA ILE A 101 12.66 8.83 4.58
C ILE A 101 12.82 8.64 6.10
N PRO A 102 12.94 9.72 6.89
CA PRO A 102 13.03 9.61 8.35
C PRO A 102 11.71 9.07 8.93
N SER A 103 11.81 8.25 9.97
CA SER A 103 10.62 7.77 10.69
C SER A 103 9.91 8.90 11.43
N ARG A 104 8.63 8.70 11.70
CA ARG A 104 7.83 9.58 12.57
C ARG A 104 8.05 9.30 14.06
N TYR A 105 8.61 8.15 14.39
CA TYR A 105 8.85 7.74 15.77
C TYR A 105 10.27 8.09 16.19
N VAL A 106 10.40 8.77 17.33
CA VAL A 106 11.69 9.28 17.85
C VAL A 106 12.75 8.18 18.04
N THR A 107 12.33 6.95 18.33
CA THR A 107 13.25 5.81 18.57
C THR A 107 13.47 4.94 17.33
N VAL A 108 13.03 5.39 16.15
CA VAL A 108 13.16 4.66 14.89
C VAL A 108 13.80 5.61 13.90
N ASP A 109 14.86 5.17 13.21
CA ASP A 109 15.62 6.08 12.36
C ASP A 109 14.92 6.34 11.03
N THR A 110 14.34 5.28 10.43
CA THR A 110 13.84 5.33 9.05
C THR A 110 12.47 4.69 8.92
N VAL A 111 11.73 5.07 7.87
CA VAL A 111 10.45 4.42 7.52
C VAL A 111 10.65 2.93 7.20
N TYR A 112 11.84 2.55 6.72
CA TYR A 112 12.18 1.13 6.54
C TYR A 112 12.11 0.33 7.85
N ASP A 113 12.68 0.87 8.93
CA ASP A 113 12.65 0.23 10.26
C ASP A 113 11.26 0.32 10.89
N GLU A 114 10.55 1.41 10.65
CA GLU A 114 9.15 1.60 11.06
C GLU A 114 8.25 0.52 10.46
N VAL A 115 8.32 0.28 9.15
CA VAL A 115 7.53 -0.78 8.49
C VAL A 115 7.93 -2.16 8.99
N LYS A 116 9.21 -2.41 9.25
CA LYS A 116 9.66 -3.68 9.82
C LYS A 116 9.07 -3.92 11.21
N ALA A 117 9.10 -2.91 12.08
CA ALA A 117 8.50 -2.96 13.40
C ALA A 117 6.96 -3.10 13.34
N PHE A 118 6.32 -2.42 12.39
CA PHE A 118 4.88 -2.54 12.14
C PHE A 118 4.49 -3.98 11.75
N VAL A 119 5.26 -4.62 10.85
CA VAL A 119 5.05 -6.03 10.48
C VAL A 119 5.25 -6.94 11.69
N ALA A 120 6.27 -6.69 12.52
CA ALA A 120 6.49 -7.44 13.76
C ALA A 120 5.32 -7.33 14.74
N LEU A 121 4.77 -6.13 14.90
CA LEU A 121 3.60 -5.86 15.74
C LEU A 121 2.36 -6.61 15.24
N ASN A 122 2.11 -6.58 13.93
CA ASN A 122 1.00 -7.34 13.31
C ASN A 122 1.13 -8.84 13.55
N VAL A 123 2.32 -9.40 13.35
CA VAL A 123 2.59 -10.84 13.56
C VAL A 123 2.47 -11.24 15.03
N ALA A 124 2.76 -10.33 15.96
CA ALA A 124 2.67 -10.56 17.39
C ALA A 124 1.23 -10.48 17.92
N LEU A 125 0.40 -9.60 17.37
CA LEU A 125 -0.90 -9.25 17.96
C LEU A 125 -2.11 -9.83 17.24
N VAL A 126 -2.00 -10.13 15.95
CA VAL A 126 -3.13 -10.59 15.14
C VAL A 126 -2.95 -12.06 14.80
N ASP A 127 -3.86 -12.88 15.33
CA ASP A 127 -3.90 -14.31 15.02
C ASP A 127 -4.24 -14.55 13.55
N ASN A 128 -3.62 -15.58 12.96
CA ASN A 128 -3.82 -15.97 11.56
C ASN A 128 -3.56 -14.86 10.52
N ILE A 129 -2.82 -13.82 10.89
CA ILE A 129 -2.47 -12.73 9.97
C ILE A 129 -1.62 -13.24 8.80
N THR A 130 -1.92 -12.77 7.58
CA THR A 130 -1.15 -13.11 6.38
C THR A 130 -0.43 -11.87 5.84
N PRO A 131 0.69 -12.00 5.12
CA PRO A 131 1.36 -10.85 4.49
C PRO A 131 0.46 -10.00 3.59
N HIS A 132 -0.55 -10.61 2.98
CA HIS A 132 -1.52 -9.89 2.16
C HIS A 132 -2.39 -8.97 3.01
N LEU A 133 -2.94 -9.48 4.12
CA LEU A 133 -3.75 -8.70 5.06
C LEU A 133 -2.92 -7.61 5.75
N ILE A 134 -1.67 -7.91 6.13
CA ILE A 134 -0.76 -6.89 6.67
C ILE A 134 -0.60 -5.74 5.67
N LEU A 135 -0.49 -6.05 4.37
CA LEU A 135 -0.35 -5.01 3.35
C LEU A 135 -1.65 -4.23 3.13
N SER A 136 -2.76 -4.90 2.80
CA SER A 136 -3.99 -4.24 2.35
C SER A 136 -4.77 -3.60 3.48
N GLU A 137 -4.94 -4.31 4.60
CA GLU A 137 -5.85 -3.88 5.67
C GLU A 137 -5.15 -3.01 6.72
N ASN A 138 -3.84 -3.16 6.89
CA ASN A 138 -3.13 -2.54 8.00
C ASN A 138 -2.08 -1.52 7.52
N LEU A 139 -1.11 -1.95 6.70
CA LEU A 139 0.03 -1.11 6.33
C LEU A 139 -0.35 0.00 5.36
N LEU A 140 -1.10 -0.28 4.30
CA LEU A 140 -1.49 0.77 3.35
C LEU A 140 -2.37 1.85 4.01
N PRO A 141 -3.41 1.51 4.80
CA PRO A 141 -4.16 2.51 5.56
C PRO A 141 -3.27 3.31 6.52
N TYR A 142 -2.38 2.64 7.26
CA TYR A 142 -1.41 3.30 8.13
C TYR A 142 -0.53 4.31 7.35
N LEU A 143 0.05 3.90 6.22
CA LEU A 143 0.90 4.77 5.40
C LEU A 143 0.13 5.94 4.79
N ARG A 144 -1.16 5.78 4.47
CA ARG A 144 -2.01 6.88 3.98
C ARG A 144 -2.37 7.86 5.10
N ALA A 145 -2.73 7.35 6.28
CA ALA A 145 -3.06 8.15 7.46
C ALA A 145 -1.85 8.89 8.06
N SER A 146 -0.63 8.51 7.67
CA SER A 146 0.61 9.04 8.23
C SER A 146 0.95 10.50 7.90
N SER A 147 0.00 11.28 7.37
CA SER A 147 0.19 12.70 7.10
C SER A 147 0.68 13.41 8.37
N SER A 148 1.86 14.01 8.28
CA SER A 148 2.58 14.54 9.46
C SER A 148 2.27 15.99 9.77
N SER A 149 1.61 16.71 8.87
CA SER A 149 1.17 18.08 9.08
C SER A 149 0.33 18.55 7.89
N VAL A 150 -0.44 19.61 8.08
CA VAL A 150 -1.11 20.32 6.98
C VAL A 150 -0.07 20.65 5.90
N GLY A 151 -0.25 20.12 4.70
CA GLY A 151 0.61 20.36 3.53
C GLY A 151 1.78 19.40 3.31
N GLN A 152 1.99 18.38 4.15
CA GLN A 152 2.99 17.33 3.87
C GLN A 152 2.34 16.09 3.25
N PRO A 153 2.90 15.49 2.18
CA PRO A 153 2.39 14.26 1.62
C PRO A 153 2.49 13.10 2.63
N SER A 154 1.51 12.20 2.60
CA SER A 154 1.54 10.98 3.39
C SER A 154 2.76 10.12 3.05
N LEU A 155 3.18 9.23 3.96
CA LEU A 155 4.26 8.28 3.66
C LEU A 155 3.94 7.42 2.43
N HIS A 156 2.67 7.08 2.22
CA HIS A 156 2.24 6.40 0.99
C HIS A 156 2.60 7.23 -0.25
N SER A 157 2.16 8.48 -0.31
CA SER A 157 2.42 9.36 -1.47
C SER A 157 3.90 9.62 -1.68
N ARG A 158 4.69 9.73 -0.60
CA ARG A 158 6.15 9.88 -0.69
C ARG A 158 6.82 8.63 -1.24
N ILE A 159 6.55 7.46 -0.67
CA ILE A 159 7.17 6.20 -1.11
C ILE A 159 6.80 5.91 -2.57
N TRP A 160 5.52 6.02 -2.94
CA TRP A 160 5.10 5.75 -4.31
C TRP A 160 5.56 6.82 -5.30
N GLY A 161 5.58 8.09 -4.89
CA GLY A 161 6.11 9.20 -5.69
C GLY A 161 7.61 9.06 -5.95
N ASP A 162 8.40 8.77 -4.92
CA ASP A 162 9.86 8.61 -5.02
C ASP A 162 10.21 7.35 -5.82
N MET A 163 9.47 6.26 -5.64
CA MET A 163 9.64 5.05 -6.45
C MET A 163 9.39 5.31 -7.94
N LEU A 164 8.37 6.11 -8.27
CA LEU A 164 8.09 6.48 -9.66
C LEU A 164 9.13 7.44 -10.23
N THR A 165 9.48 8.48 -9.49
CA THR A 165 10.31 9.59 -9.99
C THR A 165 11.81 9.32 -9.91
N VAL A 166 12.28 8.69 -8.84
CA VAL A 166 13.71 8.40 -8.61
C VAL A 166 14.10 7.05 -9.19
N ALA A 167 13.27 6.02 -8.95
CA ALA A 167 13.60 4.66 -9.36
C ALA A 167 12.96 4.24 -10.70
N GLY A 168 12.02 5.03 -11.24
CA GLY A 168 11.31 4.69 -12.48
C GLY A 168 10.40 3.46 -12.35
N VAL A 169 9.94 3.14 -11.13
CA VAL A 169 9.18 1.93 -10.81
C VAL A 169 7.68 2.26 -10.76
N SER A 170 6.87 1.45 -11.43
CA SER A 170 5.42 1.61 -11.46
C SER A 170 4.79 1.40 -10.08
N ALA A 171 3.62 1.99 -9.83
CA ALA A 171 2.87 1.80 -8.58
C ALA A 171 2.56 0.31 -8.30
N GLN A 172 2.28 -0.47 -9.35
CA GLN A 172 2.02 -1.91 -9.24
C GLN A 172 3.28 -2.69 -8.84
N ASP A 173 4.43 -2.35 -9.42
CA ASP A 173 5.71 -2.97 -9.06
C ASP A 173 6.16 -2.56 -7.67
N THR A 174 5.91 -1.32 -7.26
CA THR A 174 6.13 -0.84 -5.88
C THR A 174 5.27 -1.61 -4.88
N LYS A 175 3.98 -1.81 -5.16
CA LYS A 175 3.10 -2.63 -4.32
C LYS A 175 3.59 -4.08 -4.24
N ARG A 176 4.05 -4.65 -5.36
CA ARG A 176 4.63 -6.00 -5.41
C ARG A 176 5.94 -6.10 -4.61
N ALA A 177 6.80 -5.08 -4.68
CA ALA A 177 8.03 -4.99 -3.91
C ALA A 177 7.73 -4.86 -2.40
N MET A 178 6.75 -4.03 -2.02
CA MET A 178 6.30 -3.88 -0.64
C MET A 178 5.75 -5.19 -0.08
N LYS A 179 4.93 -5.91 -0.86
CA LYS A 179 4.46 -7.25 -0.48
C LYS A 179 5.64 -8.21 -0.25
N ARG A 180 6.64 -8.22 -1.14
CA ARG A 180 7.84 -9.06 -0.99
C ARG A 180 8.63 -8.71 0.27
N LEU A 181 8.68 -7.43 0.65
CA LEU A 181 9.30 -6.96 1.87
C LEU A 181 8.60 -7.54 3.10
N ILE A 182 7.27 -7.42 3.15
CA ILE A 182 6.45 -7.98 4.21
C ILE A 182 6.58 -9.50 4.25
N ASP A 183 6.49 -10.19 3.11
CA ASP A 183 6.65 -11.65 3.03
C ASP A 183 7.99 -12.10 3.65
N THR A 184 9.07 -11.36 3.36
CA THR A 184 10.42 -11.65 3.88
C THR A 184 10.47 -11.51 5.39
N TYR A 185 9.93 -10.42 5.93
CA TYR A 185 9.90 -10.20 7.38
C TYR A 185 8.96 -11.14 8.11
N TYR A 186 7.74 -11.32 7.60
CA TYR A 186 6.75 -12.25 8.14
C TYR A 186 7.33 -13.66 8.32
N ARG A 187 7.98 -14.19 7.28
CA ARG A 187 8.63 -15.52 7.34
C ARG A 187 9.76 -15.57 8.39
N SER A 188 10.53 -14.50 8.52
CA SER A 188 11.61 -14.43 9.50
C SER A 188 11.09 -14.35 10.94
N LEU A 189 9.96 -13.67 11.15
CA LEU A 189 9.37 -13.43 12.47
C LEU A 189 8.58 -14.63 12.99
N LYS A 190 7.85 -15.34 12.12
CA LYS A 190 7.15 -16.59 12.50
C LYS A 190 8.10 -17.71 12.96
N ARG A 191 9.40 -17.59 12.67
CA ARG A 191 10.44 -18.54 13.13
C ARG A 191 11.06 -18.15 14.47
N LYS A 192 10.79 -16.94 14.98
CA LYS A 192 11.37 -16.42 16.23
C LYS A 192 10.38 -16.57 17.39
N PRO A 193 10.87 -16.81 18.62
CA PRO A 193 10.02 -17.08 19.77
C PRO A 193 9.17 -15.89 20.23
N SER A 194 9.60 -14.64 19.98
CA SER A 194 8.86 -13.44 20.38
C SER A 194 9.02 -12.30 19.37
N PRO A 195 8.08 -12.11 18.43
CA PRO A 195 8.11 -10.98 17.48
C PRO A 195 7.95 -9.62 18.17
N ILE A 196 7.28 -9.58 19.33
CA ILE A 196 6.98 -8.35 20.07
C ILE A 196 8.23 -7.67 20.64
N ASP A 197 9.25 -8.45 21.03
CA ASP A 197 10.51 -7.91 21.58
C ASP A 197 11.34 -7.13 20.56
N SER A 198 11.00 -7.26 19.27
CA SER A 198 11.63 -6.50 18.19
C SER A 198 10.91 -5.19 17.84
N VAL A 199 9.80 -4.89 18.53
CA VAL A 199 9.02 -3.68 18.31
C VAL A 199 9.53 -2.56 19.25
N PRO A 200 9.91 -1.39 18.72
CA PRO A 200 10.28 -0.24 19.54
C PRO A 200 9.13 0.20 20.47
N PRO A 201 9.40 0.60 21.72
CA PRO A 201 8.36 1.03 22.67
C PRO A 201 7.46 2.14 22.14
N SER A 202 8.00 3.06 21.33
CA SER A 202 7.27 4.16 20.72
C SER A 202 6.13 3.70 19.79
N MET A 203 6.22 2.48 19.25
CA MET A 203 5.25 1.92 18.31
C MET A 203 4.23 1.00 18.99
N LEU A 204 4.41 0.66 20.27
CA LEU A 204 3.46 -0.18 21.00
C LEU A 204 2.08 0.48 21.14
N GLY A 205 1.99 1.81 21.05
CA GLY A 205 0.71 2.52 21.00
C GLY A 205 -0.16 2.16 19.79
N LEU A 206 0.43 1.62 18.71
CA LEU A 206 -0.34 1.11 17.57
C LEU A 206 -1.02 -0.24 17.85
N ALA A 207 -0.67 -0.91 18.95
CA ALA A 207 -1.22 -2.22 19.31
C ALA A 207 -2.74 -2.16 19.48
N ASP A 208 -3.24 -1.11 20.12
CA ASP A 208 -4.67 -0.97 20.41
C ASP A 208 -5.48 -0.67 19.15
N THR A 209 -4.91 0.08 18.20
CA THR A 209 -5.52 0.33 16.88
C THR A 209 -5.55 -0.93 16.02
N LEU A 210 -4.50 -1.76 16.08
CA LEU A 210 -4.44 -3.03 15.34
C LEU A 210 -5.39 -4.09 15.91
N ARG A 211 -5.56 -4.13 17.24
CA ARG A 211 -6.51 -5.06 17.89
C ARG A 211 -7.97 -4.69 17.66
N SER A 212 -8.27 -3.39 17.57
CA SER A 212 -9.63 -2.90 17.32
C SER A 212 -10.04 -2.94 15.84
N GLY A 213 -9.09 -3.22 14.92
CA GLY A 213 -9.36 -3.17 13.48
C GLY A 213 -9.58 -1.75 12.94
N CYS A 214 -9.31 -0.72 13.74
CA CYS A 214 -9.71 0.67 13.51
C CYS A 214 -8.71 1.46 12.64
N LEU A 215 -7.98 0.82 11.71
CA LEU A 215 -7.18 1.54 10.71
C LEU A 215 -8.00 1.91 9.47
N THR A 216 -9.18 1.30 9.30
CA THR A 216 -10.13 1.53 8.19
C THR A 216 -11.28 2.48 8.56
N GLU A 217 -11.46 2.83 9.84
CA GLU A 217 -12.62 3.60 10.34
C GLU A 217 -12.35 5.10 10.56
N HIS A 218 -11.71 5.77 9.60
CA HIS A 218 -11.86 7.23 9.46
C HIS A 218 -12.83 7.59 8.33
N LYS A 219 -14.00 6.91 8.33
CA LYS A 219 -15.15 7.27 7.52
C LYS A 219 -16.35 7.47 8.46
N HIS A 220 -16.86 8.70 8.51
CA HIS A 220 -18.11 9.13 9.16
C HIS A 220 -18.16 9.12 10.70
N ALA A 221 -17.52 10.12 11.32
CA ALA A 221 -17.89 10.57 12.67
C ALA A 221 -18.21 12.07 12.73
N ASP A 222 -18.81 12.61 11.66
CA ASP A 222 -19.24 14.03 11.60
C ASP A 222 -20.67 14.22 11.06
N ASP A 223 -21.47 13.15 10.98
CA ASP A 223 -22.86 13.22 10.45
C ASP A 223 -23.90 12.66 11.44
N ALA A 224 -23.71 12.98 12.72
CA ALA A 224 -24.70 12.76 13.77
C ALA A 224 -24.90 14.04 14.58
N LEU A 225 -25.27 15.13 13.88
CA LEU A 225 -25.94 16.26 14.50
C LEU A 225 -27.42 16.18 14.11
N GLU A 226 -28.23 15.74 15.07
CA GLU A 226 -29.68 15.70 14.99
C GLU A 226 -30.25 17.02 14.43
N PRO A 227 -31.21 16.98 13.49
CA PRO A 227 -32.06 18.14 13.23
C PRO A 227 -32.99 18.33 14.43
N ALA A 228 -32.67 19.31 15.28
CA ALA A 228 -33.52 19.76 16.36
C ALA A 228 -34.93 20.07 15.82
N ALA A 229 -35.92 19.35 16.35
CA ALA A 229 -37.32 19.58 16.12
C ALA A 229 -37.70 21.02 16.50
N LEU A 230 -38.25 21.78 15.55
CA LEU A 230 -38.90 23.06 15.81
C LEU A 230 -40.20 22.79 16.60
N PRO A 231 -40.44 23.44 17.75
CA PRO A 231 -41.74 23.39 18.39
C PRO A 231 -42.73 24.25 17.61
N ASN A 232 -43.80 23.59 17.13
CA ASN A 232 -45.06 24.21 16.78
C ASN A 232 -45.52 25.12 17.93
N VAL A 233 -45.67 26.42 17.67
CA VAL A 233 -46.55 27.27 18.47
C VAL A 233 -47.53 27.95 17.54
N ILE A 234 -48.75 27.44 17.63
CA ILE A 234 -50.00 28.04 17.21
C ILE A 234 -50.19 29.35 18.00
N GLN A 235 -50.37 30.47 17.31
CA GLN A 235 -51.42 31.46 17.55
C GLN A 235 -51.52 32.46 16.40
#